data_AF-A0A8K1GLL8-F1
#
_entry.id   AF-A0A8K1GLL8-F1
#
_cell.length_a   1.000
_cell.length_b   1.000
_cell.length_c   1.000
_cell.angle_alpha   90.00
_cell.angle_beta   90.00
_cell.angle_gamma   90.00
#
_symmetry.space_group_name_H-M   'P 1'
#
loop_
_entity.id
_entity.type
_entity.pdbx_description
1 polymer ?
#
loop_
_entity_poly.entity_id
_entity_poly.type
_entity_poly.pdbx_seq_one_letter_code
_entity_poly.pdbx_strand_id
1 'polypeptide(L)'
;MPPSKSRKIAILGYRSVGKSSLTIQFVEGQFVDSYDPTIENTFTKLITVNGQEYHLQLVDTAGQDEYSIFPQTYSIDINGYILVYSVTSIKSFEVIKVIHGKLLDMVGKVQIPIMLVGNKKDLHMERVISYEEGKALAESWNAAFLESSAKENQGYLGNSRVLHLNPSAMKSVLEIQPESKVVLNPGMIICKGESGKDPSPVEEMSKIFSRLGLESPSILRVEGVDEDNRASRHGITFYEGKCFTGRKLDVCGSCNSFQDQGFLNRVNSICVQSGAWVCFDHPDFRGQQYILEHGEYPDFYRWNGRSDHLGSCRPIGMHGEHYRIEIFEGSHFRGPSLELTEDCSFLQGQGWDKTCINALKVYGDGAWVLYEEPNYRGRMYVVERGEFSSFNEWQARSASVQSIRRVVNYF
;
A
#
# COMPACT_ATOMS: atom_id res chain seq x y z
N MET A 1 -2.04 -20.81 38.98
CA MET A 1 -2.67 -20.25 37.76
C MET A 1 -1.62 -20.21 36.67
N PRO A 2 -1.94 -20.56 35.42
CA PRO A 2 -1.00 -20.40 34.32
C PRO A 2 -0.59 -18.92 34.20
N PRO A 3 0.67 -18.61 33.85
CA PRO A 3 1.12 -17.23 33.71
C PRO A 3 0.32 -16.53 32.61
N SER A 4 0.00 -15.25 32.82
CA SER A 4 -0.71 -14.44 31.82
C SER A 4 0.13 -14.34 30.54
N LYS A 5 -0.53 -14.46 29.37
CA LYS A 5 0.14 -14.39 28.06
C LYS A 5 -0.16 -13.05 27.40
N SER A 6 0.87 -12.37 26.91
CA SER A 6 0.66 -11.19 26.06
C SER A 6 0.43 -11.60 24.61
N ARG A 7 -0.53 -10.96 23.94
CA ARG A 7 -0.83 -11.17 22.52
C ARG A 7 -1.10 -9.84 21.82
N LYS A 8 -0.33 -9.53 20.80
CA LYS A 8 -0.51 -8.36 19.94
C LYS A 8 -1.22 -8.78 18.65
N ILE A 9 -2.34 -8.13 18.32
CA ILE A 9 -3.19 -8.46 17.18
C ILE A 9 -3.41 -7.20 16.36
N ALA A 10 -3.12 -7.26 15.06
CA ALA A 10 -3.34 -6.14 14.15
C ALA A 10 -4.69 -6.27 13.43
N ILE A 11 -5.42 -5.17 13.31
CA ILE A 11 -6.72 -5.11 12.66
C ILE A 11 -6.57 -4.32 11.36
N LEU A 12 -6.83 -4.98 10.24
CA LEU A 12 -6.54 -4.49 8.89
C LEU A 12 -7.79 -4.55 8.02
N GLY A 13 -7.88 -3.68 7.02
CA GLY A 13 -9.02 -3.65 6.11
C GLY A 13 -9.36 -2.26 5.60
N TYR A 14 -10.28 -2.21 4.63
CA TYR A 14 -10.60 -0.99 3.89
C TYR A 14 -11.01 0.19 4.78
N ARG A 15 -10.87 1.41 4.26
CA ARG A 15 -11.39 2.59 4.94
C ARG A 15 -12.89 2.46 5.17
N SER A 16 -13.37 2.94 6.31
CA SER A 16 -14.79 2.97 6.68
C SER A 16 -15.50 1.62 6.77
N VAL A 17 -14.77 0.50 6.87
CA VAL A 17 -15.35 -0.84 7.14
C VAL A 17 -15.71 -1.06 8.62
N GLY A 18 -15.31 -0.16 9.51
CA GLY A 18 -15.63 -0.21 10.94
C GLY A 18 -14.61 -0.93 11.83
N LYS A 19 -13.30 -0.89 11.48
CA LYS A 19 -12.20 -1.45 12.30
C LYS A 19 -12.18 -0.85 13.71
N SER A 20 -12.06 0.47 13.81
CA SER A 20 -12.06 1.20 15.08
C SER A 20 -13.33 0.95 15.89
N SER A 21 -14.49 1.00 15.23
CA SER A 21 -15.78 0.72 15.88
C SER A 21 -15.84 -0.70 16.45
N LEU A 22 -15.32 -1.71 15.73
CA LEU A 22 -15.24 -3.09 16.23
C LEU A 22 -14.27 -3.20 17.42
N THR A 23 -13.14 -2.51 17.37
CA THR A 23 -12.13 -2.51 18.45
C THR A 23 -12.68 -1.87 19.72
N ILE A 24 -13.24 -0.66 19.60
CA ILE A 24 -13.82 0.08 20.72
C ILE A 24 -15.01 -0.70 21.30
N GLN A 25 -15.88 -1.23 20.46
CA GLN A 25 -17.01 -2.06 20.90
C GLN A 25 -16.51 -3.30 21.65
N PHE A 26 -15.44 -3.95 21.16
CA PHE A 26 -14.86 -5.10 21.85
C PHE A 26 -14.21 -4.69 23.17
N VAL A 27 -13.50 -3.57 23.25
CA VAL A 27 -12.73 -3.15 24.44
C VAL A 27 -13.64 -2.56 25.51
N GLU A 28 -14.41 -1.56 25.13
CA GLU A 28 -15.18 -0.67 26.00
C GLU A 28 -16.67 -1.03 26.06
N GLY A 29 -17.17 -1.85 25.13
CA GLY A 29 -18.60 -2.18 25.06
C GLY A 29 -19.47 -0.99 24.65
N GLN A 30 -18.89 0.01 23.98
CA GLN A 30 -19.57 1.22 23.52
C GLN A 30 -19.41 1.40 22.01
N PHE A 31 -20.48 1.88 21.37
CA PHE A 31 -20.45 2.31 19.98
C PHE A 31 -20.44 3.83 19.91
N VAL A 32 -19.52 4.38 19.13
CA VAL A 32 -19.37 5.83 18.95
C VAL A 32 -19.75 6.17 17.51
N ASP A 33 -20.85 6.93 17.33
CA ASP A 33 -21.40 7.31 16.03
C ASP A 33 -20.53 8.32 15.25
N SER A 34 -19.64 9.04 15.94
CA SER A 34 -18.71 10.01 15.34
C SER A 34 -17.27 9.66 15.71
N TYR A 35 -16.47 9.24 14.73
CA TYR A 35 -15.05 8.95 14.94
C TYR A 35 -14.21 9.66 13.86
N ASP A 36 -13.13 10.31 14.28
CA ASP A 36 -12.16 10.96 13.39
C ASP A 36 -11.32 9.91 12.65
N PRO A 37 -10.84 10.15 11.41
CA PRO A 37 -10.02 9.19 10.69
C PRO A 37 -8.80 8.70 11.49
N THR A 38 -8.72 7.40 11.75
CA THR A 38 -7.65 6.77 12.54
C THR A 38 -6.31 6.80 11.79
N ILE A 39 -5.24 7.22 12.49
CA ILE A 39 -3.86 7.07 12.01
C ILE A 39 -3.34 5.68 12.44
N GLU A 40 -3.19 5.46 13.75
CA GLU A 40 -2.95 4.15 14.36
C GLU A 40 -3.19 4.29 15.87
N ASN A 41 -3.94 3.38 16.49
CA ASN A 41 -4.19 3.38 17.93
C ASN A 41 -4.04 1.96 18.49
N THR A 42 -3.43 1.83 19.66
CA THR A 42 -3.31 0.54 20.36
C THR A 42 -4.24 0.52 21.56
N PHE A 43 -5.17 -0.43 21.58
CA PHE A 43 -6.08 -0.68 22.70
C PHE A 43 -5.63 -1.91 23.48
N THR A 44 -5.88 -1.94 24.78
CA THR A 44 -5.56 -3.11 25.63
C THR A 44 -6.80 -3.70 26.27
N LYS A 45 -6.85 -5.04 26.33
CA LYS A 45 -7.93 -5.75 27.03
C LYS A 45 -7.42 -7.03 27.68
N LEU A 46 -7.81 -7.26 28.93
CA LEU A 46 -7.65 -8.56 29.58
C LEU A 46 -8.83 -9.45 29.24
N ILE A 47 -8.55 -10.65 28.73
CA ILE A 47 -9.58 -11.67 28.48
C ILE A 47 -9.12 -13.03 28.99
N THR A 48 -10.08 -13.89 29.31
CA THR A 48 -9.83 -15.27 29.72
C THR A 48 -10.43 -16.22 28.69
N VAL A 49 -9.60 -17.09 28.11
CA VAL A 49 -10.01 -18.11 27.14
C VAL A 49 -9.52 -19.46 27.64
N ASN A 50 -10.42 -20.43 27.81
CA ASN A 50 -10.11 -21.78 28.31
C ASN A 50 -9.32 -21.78 29.64
N GLY A 51 -9.59 -20.83 30.54
CA GLY A 51 -8.90 -20.71 31.82
C GLY A 51 -7.49 -20.10 31.75
N GLN A 52 -7.02 -19.70 30.57
CA GLN A 52 -5.79 -18.95 30.35
C GLN A 52 -6.12 -17.45 30.21
N GLU A 53 -5.47 -16.61 31.01
CA GLU A 53 -5.56 -15.16 30.87
C GLU A 53 -4.64 -14.65 29.77
N TYR A 54 -5.16 -13.75 28.94
CA TYR A 54 -4.46 -13.07 27.88
C TYR A 54 -4.54 -11.56 28.07
N HIS A 55 -3.38 -10.90 28.01
CA HIS A 55 -3.27 -9.45 27.89
C HIS A 55 -3.19 -9.10 26.41
N LEU A 56 -4.29 -8.62 25.84
CA LEU A 56 -4.38 -8.27 24.44
C LEU A 56 -3.91 -6.84 24.19
N GLN A 57 -3.16 -6.67 23.11
CA GLN A 57 -2.89 -5.40 22.46
C GLN A 57 -3.53 -5.45 21.07
N LEU A 58 -4.61 -4.70 20.88
CA LEU A 58 -5.30 -4.56 19.60
C LEU A 58 -4.79 -3.31 18.90
N VAL A 59 -4.06 -3.50 17.80
CA VAL A 59 -3.53 -2.42 16.98
C VAL A 59 -4.57 -2.09 15.92
N ASP A 60 -5.34 -1.03 16.14
CA ASP A 60 -6.27 -0.47 15.19
C ASP A 60 -5.51 0.40 14.18
N THR A 61 -5.55 0.01 12.91
CA THR A 61 -4.80 0.68 11.84
C THR A 61 -5.71 1.58 11.01
N ALA A 62 -5.11 2.57 10.33
CA ALA A 62 -5.82 3.32 9.30
C ALA A 62 -6.48 2.41 8.25
N GLY A 63 -7.52 2.92 7.59
CA GLY A 63 -8.10 2.28 6.40
C GLY A 63 -7.06 1.94 5.35
N GLN A 64 -6.89 0.65 5.06
CA GLN A 64 -5.96 0.19 4.04
C GLN A 64 -6.66 0.03 2.71
N ASP A 65 -6.16 0.64 1.65
CA ASP A 65 -6.67 0.35 0.32
C ASP A 65 -5.78 -0.66 -0.42
N GLU A 66 -6.24 -1.05 -1.59
CA GLU A 66 -5.59 -1.93 -2.56
C GLU A 66 -4.09 -1.58 -2.76
N TYR A 67 -3.72 -0.30 -2.59
CA TYR A 67 -2.37 0.20 -2.82
C TYR A 67 -1.63 0.65 -1.56
N SER A 68 -2.24 0.52 -0.38
CA SER A 68 -1.56 0.80 0.89
C SER A 68 -0.26 0.00 0.99
N ILE A 69 0.83 0.73 1.25
CA ILE A 69 2.10 0.16 1.67
C ILE A 69 1.90 -0.32 3.10
N PHE A 70 2.17 -1.60 3.36
CA PHE A 70 2.15 -2.13 4.71
C PHE A 70 3.44 -1.69 5.41
N PRO A 71 3.37 -0.85 6.46
CA PRO A 71 4.52 -0.59 7.29
C PRO A 71 5.13 -1.90 7.80
N GLN A 72 6.45 -2.02 7.75
CA GLN A 72 7.14 -3.18 8.31
C GLN A 72 6.80 -3.42 9.79
N THR A 73 6.38 -2.37 10.52
CA THR A 73 5.87 -2.45 11.89
C THR A 73 4.66 -3.36 12.04
N TYR A 74 3.90 -3.63 10.97
CA TYR A 74 2.80 -4.62 10.98
C TYR A 74 3.26 -6.06 10.98
N SER A 75 4.55 -6.33 10.77
CA SER A 75 5.13 -7.68 10.88
C SER A 75 5.91 -7.90 12.18
N ILE A 76 6.24 -6.83 12.92
CA ILE A 76 7.06 -6.90 14.14
C ILE A 76 6.18 -7.17 15.36
N ASP A 77 6.47 -8.28 16.03
CA ASP A 77 5.83 -8.74 17.27
C ASP A 77 4.31 -8.96 17.17
N ILE A 78 3.76 -9.14 15.97
CA ILE A 78 2.34 -9.50 15.79
C ILE A 78 2.13 -11.00 15.99
N ASN A 79 1.14 -11.36 16.80
CA ASN A 79 0.77 -12.75 17.08
C ASN A 79 -0.45 -13.22 16.28
N GLY A 80 -1.17 -12.31 15.62
CA GLY A 80 -2.37 -12.64 14.85
C GLY A 80 -2.94 -11.44 14.10
N TYR A 81 -3.76 -11.70 13.07
CA TYR A 81 -4.40 -10.65 12.27
C TYR A 81 -5.91 -10.82 12.21
N ILE A 82 -6.61 -9.70 12.25
CA ILE A 82 -8.05 -9.62 11.96
C ILE A 82 -8.21 -8.79 10.69
N LEU A 83 -8.70 -9.43 9.64
CA LEU A 83 -8.97 -8.84 8.34
C LEU A 83 -10.46 -8.48 8.26
N VAL A 84 -10.78 -7.20 8.08
CA VAL A 84 -12.16 -6.70 8.13
C VAL A 84 -12.59 -6.15 6.77
N TYR A 85 -13.73 -6.62 6.28
CA TYR A 85 -14.45 -6.00 5.15
C TYR A 85 -15.88 -5.61 5.57
N SER A 86 -16.57 -4.83 4.75
CA SER A 86 -17.98 -4.47 4.95
C SER A 86 -18.86 -5.32 4.03
N VAL A 87 -19.88 -6.00 4.56
CA VAL A 87 -20.82 -6.79 3.73
C VAL A 87 -21.61 -5.94 2.74
N THR A 88 -21.60 -4.62 2.94
CA THR A 88 -22.22 -3.61 2.07
C THR A 88 -21.26 -2.99 1.04
N SER A 89 -20.02 -3.49 0.92
CA SER A 89 -19.02 -2.90 0.01
C SER A 89 -18.19 -3.96 -0.71
N ILE A 90 -18.53 -4.19 -1.99
CA ILE A 90 -17.75 -5.02 -2.92
C ILE A 90 -16.29 -4.56 -2.96
N LYS A 91 -16.06 -3.23 -2.99
CA LYS A 91 -14.70 -2.68 -2.97
C LYS A 91 -13.92 -3.12 -1.75
N SER A 92 -14.51 -3.09 -0.56
CA SER A 92 -13.82 -3.55 0.66
C SER A 92 -13.49 -5.05 0.62
N PHE A 93 -14.33 -5.84 -0.05
CA PHE A 93 -14.16 -7.28 -0.22
C PHE A 93 -13.07 -7.63 -1.25
N GLU A 94 -12.88 -6.82 -2.30
CA GLU A 94 -11.73 -7.00 -3.20
C GLU A 94 -10.43 -6.54 -2.55
N VAL A 95 -10.45 -5.39 -1.86
CA VAL A 95 -9.28 -4.87 -1.16
C VAL A 95 -8.77 -5.82 -0.07
N ILE A 96 -9.67 -6.50 0.66
CA ILE A 96 -9.22 -7.40 1.73
C ILE A 96 -8.44 -8.60 1.19
N LYS A 97 -8.71 -9.03 -0.06
CA LYS A 97 -7.92 -10.07 -0.76
C LYS A 97 -6.51 -9.58 -1.08
N VAL A 98 -6.39 -8.35 -1.54
CA VAL A 98 -5.09 -7.71 -1.82
C VAL A 98 -4.28 -7.55 -0.53
N ILE A 99 -4.92 -7.08 0.54
CA ILE A 99 -4.32 -6.98 1.88
C ILE A 99 -3.82 -8.35 2.36
N HIS A 100 -4.62 -9.40 2.21
CA HIS A 100 -4.22 -10.75 2.58
C HIS A 100 -3.00 -11.24 1.79
N GLY A 101 -2.97 -11.01 0.47
CA GLY A 101 -1.81 -11.36 -0.38
C GLY A 101 -0.53 -10.65 0.09
N LYS A 102 -0.59 -9.33 0.25
CA LYS A 102 0.54 -8.53 0.76
C LYS A 102 1.02 -9.00 2.13
N LEU A 103 0.08 -9.33 3.02
CA LEU A 103 0.38 -9.83 4.36
C LEU A 103 1.19 -11.13 4.32
N LEU A 104 0.81 -12.08 3.45
CA LEU A 104 1.53 -13.33 3.27
C LEU A 104 2.96 -13.09 2.75
N ASP A 105 3.13 -12.15 1.82
CA ASP A 105 4.44 -11.82 1.27
C ASP A 105 5.40 -11.26 2.34
N MET A 106 4.88 -10.51 3.32
CA MET A 106 5.71 -9.94 4.40
C MET A 106 5.98 -10.90 5.56
N VAL A 107 5.02 -11.72 5.95
CA VAL A 107 5.15 -12.62 7.12
C VAL A 107 5.96 -13.88 6.78
N GLY A 108 6.07 -14.24 5.50
CA GLY A 108 6.86 -15.37 5.03
C GLY A 108 6.27 -16.73 5.40
N LYS A 109 7.12 -17.75 5.62
CA LYS A 109 6.70 -19.16 5.82
C LYS A 109 6.06 -19.46 7.19
N VAL A 110 6.04 -18.51 8.13
CA VAL A 110 5.44 -18.72 9.45
C VAL A 110 3.93 -18.45 9.36
N GLN A 111 3.13 -19.49 9.60
CA GLN A 111 1.67 -19.37 9.53
C GLN A 111 1.15 -18.62 10.78
N ILE A 112 1.01 -17.30 10.67
CA ILE A 112 0.37 -16.49 11.71
C ILE A 112 -1.16 -16.67 11.60
N PRO A 113 -1.89 -16.88 12.71
CA PRO A 113 -3.35 -17.01 12.69
C PRO A 113 -4.06 -15.78 12.11
N ILE A 114 -5.00 -16.01 11.19
CA ILE A 114 -5.82 -14.98 10.55
C ILE A 114 -7.31 -15.24 10.82
N MET A 115 -8.06 -14.17 11.09
CA MET A 115 -9.52 -14.17 11.10
C MET A 115 -10.06 -13.16 10.09
N LEU A 116 -10.95 -13.59 9.20
CA LEU A 116 -11.72 -12.74 8.31
C LEU A 116 -13.06 -12.36 8.96
N VAL A 117 -13.39 -11.07 8.96
CA VAL A 117 -14.60 -10.50 9.56
C VAL A 117 -15.39 -9.72 8.51
N GLY A 118 -16.61 -10.18 8.22
CA GLY A 118 -17.62 -9.41 7.48
C GLY A 118 -18.40 -8.49 8.41
N ASN A 119 -18.12 -7.20 8.40
CA ASN A 119 -18.75 -6.22 9.29
C ASN A 119 -19.98 -5.56 8.65
N LYS A 120 -20.79 -4.90 9.49
CA LYS A 120 -22.06 -4.22 9.15
C LYS A 120 -23.18 -5.14 8.70
N LYS A 121 -23.24 -6.35 9.28
CA LYS A 121 -24.31 -7.31 8.95
C LYS A 121 -25.72 -6.82 9.29
N ASP A 122 -25.83 -5.84 10.19
CA ASP A 122 -27.08 -5.16 10.54
C ASP A 122 -27.70 -4.42 9.35
N LEU A 123 -26.87 -3.97 8.40
CA LEU A 123 -27.28 -3.32 7.17
C LEU A 123 -27.70 -4.33 6.08
N HIS A 124 -28.61 -5.24 6.42
CA HIS A 124 -29.05 -6.34 5.56
C HIS A 124 -29.64 -5.87 4.21
N MET A 125 -30.32 -4.71 4.18
CA MET A 125 -30.88 -4.14 2.94
C MET A 125 -29.80 -3.57 2.01
N GLU A 126 -28.62 -3.22 2.54
CA GLU A 126 -27.48 -2.70 1.77
C GLU A 126 -26.44 -3.81 1.49
N ARG A 127 -26.73 -5.07 1.86
CA ARG A 127 -25.82 -6.18 1.67
C ARG A 127 -25.60 -6.43 0.19
N VAL A 128 -24.32 -6.50 -0.18
CA VAL A 128 -23.86 -6.84 -1.54
C VAL A 128 -22.92 -8.05 -1.56
N ILE A 129 -22.46 -8.51 -0.40
CA ILE A 129 -21.65 -9.73 -0.22
C ILE A 129 -22.43 -10.70 0.68
N SER A 130 -22.64 -11.92 0.20
CA SER A 130 -23.31 -12.99 0.95
C SER A 130 -22.42 -13.57 2.07
N TYR A 131 -23.06 -14.23 3.04
CA TYR A 131 -22.33 -14.94 4.10
C TYR A 131 -21.46 -16.05 3.51
N GLU A 132 -21.97 -16.75 2.50
CA GLU A 132 -21.33 -17.84 1.80
C GLU A 132 -20.07 -17.40 1.05
N GLU A 133 -20.09 -16.24 0.39
CA GLU A 133 -18.91 -15.67 -0.27
C GLU A 133 -17.80 -15.33 0.72
N GLY A 134 -18.16 -14.70 1.85
CA GLY A 134 -17.22 -14.39 2.92
C GLY A 134 -16.61 -15.65 3.54
N LYS A 135 -17.44 -16.66 3.78
CA LYS A 135 -17.01 -17.94 4.36
C LYS A 135 -16.10 -18.70 3.40
N ALA A 136 -16.46 -18.80 2.12
CA ALA A 136 -15.65 -19.46 1.12
C ALA A 136 -14.28 -18.79 0.97
N LEU A 137 -14.22 -17.45 1.06
CA LEU A 137 -12.96 -16.71 1.03
C LEU A 137 -12.06 -17.06 2.22
N ALA A 138 -12.62 -17.08 3.45
CA ALA A 138 -11.86 -17.46 4.64
C ALA A 138 -11.36 -18.92 4.59
N GLU A 139 -12.19 -19.84 4.09
CA GLU A 139 -11.81 -21.24 3.88
C GLU A 139 -10.64 -21.37 2.90
N SER A 140 -10.65 -20.59 1.82
CA SER A 140 -9.54 -20.56 0.86
C SER A 140 -8.21 -20.08 1.46
N TRP A 141 -8.26 -19.34 2.57
CA TRP A 141 -7.09 -18.83 3.29
C TRP A 141 -6.71 -19.69 4.50
N ASN A 142 -7.47 -20.75 4.78
CA ASN A 142 -7.38 -21.49 6.05
C ASN A 142 -7.51 -20.55 7.28
N ALA A 143 -8.39 -19.55 7.17
CA ALA A 143 -8.63 -18.53 8.19
C ALA A 143 -9.97 -18.77 8.90
N ALA A 144 -10.09 -18.28 10.14
CA ALA A 144 -11.37 -18.25 10.83
C ALA A 144 -12.33 -17.22 10.19
N PHE A 145 -13.64 -17.46 10.22
CA PHE A 145 -14.64 -16.54 9.65
C PHE A 145 -15.71 -16.13 10.66
N LEU A 146 -16.11 -14.86 10.58
CA LEU A 146 -17.14 -14.24 11.43
C LEU A 146 -17.89 -13.17 10.63
N GLU A 147 -19.19 -13.01 10.86
CA GLU A 147 -19.87 -11.75 10.55
C GLU A 147 -20.26 -11.00 11.82
N SER A 148 -20.02 -9.69 11.84
CA SER A 148 -20.22 -8.82 13.01
C SER A 148 -21.03 -7.56 12.70
N SER A 149 -21.59 -6.95 13.75
CA SER A 149 -22.07 -5.57 13.75
C SER A 149 -21.36 -4.82 14.86
N ALA A 150 -20.88 -3.61 14.56
CA ALA A 150 -20.34 -2.71 15.56
C ALA A 150 -21.43 -1.91 16.30
N LYS A 151 -22.65 -1.83 15.74
CA LYS A 151 -23.74 -0.98 16.24
C LYS A 151 -24.68 -1.70 17.21
N GLU A 152 -24.97 -2.97 16.97
CA GLU A 152 -25.85 -3.73 17.86
C GLU A 152 -25.07 -4.22 19.08
N ASN A 153 -25.40 -3.73 20.28
CA ASN A 153 -24.73 -4.16 21.52
C ASN A 153 -25.48 -5.25 22.30
N GLN A 154 -26.74 -5.56 21.96
CA GLN A 154 -27.52 -6.66 22.53
C GLN A 154 -28.91 -6.64 21.91
N GLY A 155 -29.38 -7.77 21.39
CA GLY A 155 -30.76 -7.90 20.96
C GLY A 155 -31.01 -9.16 20.14
N TYR A 156 -31.66 -10.14 20.75
CA TYR A 156 -32.19 -11.31 20.07
C TYR A 156 -33.05 -10.90 18.87
N LEU A 157 -32.61 -11.23 17.66
CA LEU A 157 -33.44 -11.31 16.47
C LEU A 157 -33.31 -12.72 15.90
N GLY A 158 -34.30 -13.55 16.23
CA GLY A 158 -34.64 -14.83 15.59
C GLY A 158 -33.49 -15.75 15.17
N ASN A 159 -33.23 -16.80 15.96
CA ASN A 159 -32.46 -18.03 15.65
C ASN A 159 -31.06 -17.92 15.00
N SER A 160 -30.60 -16.74 14.58
CA SER A 160 -29.25 -16.49 14.06
C SER A 160 -28.44 -15.79 15.14
N ARG A 161 -27.45 -16.50 15.70
CA ARG A 161 -26.53 -15.92 16.68
C ARG A 161 -25.86 -14.69 16.07
N VAL A 162 -26.12 -13.51 16.65
CA VAL A 162 -25.34 -12.30 16.37
C VAL A 162 -23.95 -12.53 16.95
N LEU A 163 -23.05 -13.05 16.12
CA LEU A 163 -21.65 -13.21 16.47
C LEU A 163 -21.00 -11.82 16.57
N HIS A 164 -20.50 -11.45 17.75
CA HIS A 164 -19.64 -10.30 17.98
C HIS A 164 -18.19 -10.80 18.11
N LEU A 165 -17.20 -9.92 17.89
CA LEU A 165 -15.86 -10.18 18.42
C LEU A 165 -16.01 -10.39 19.94
N ASN A 166 -15.74 -11.59 20.41
CA ASN A 166 -15.88 -11.98 21.81
C ASN A 166 -14.74 -12.95 22.16
N PRO A 167 -14.49 -13.24 23.46
CA PRO A 167 -13.39 -14.12 23.84
C PRO A 167 -13.42 -15.50 23.15
N SER A 168 -14.62 -16.04 22.88
CA SER A 168 -14.78 -17.32 22.17
C SER A 168 -14.39 -17.23 20.69
N ALA A 169 -14.74 -16.14 20.01
CA ALA A 169 -14.34 -15.88 18.63
C ALA A 169 -12.82 -15.66 18.53
N MET A 170 -12.23 -14.93 19.48
CA MET A 170 -10.79 -14.64 19.50
C MET A 170 -9.92 -15.89 19.71
N LYS A 171 -10.48 -17.01 20.18
CA LYS A 171 -9.77 -18.28 20.39
C LYS A 171 -8.88 -18.67 19.20
N SER A 172 -9.38 -18.54 17.97
CA SER A 172 -8.66 -18.93 16.76
C SER A 172 -7.41 -18.09 16.47
N VAL A 173 -7.34 -16.86 16.99
CA VAL A 173 -6.20 -15.94 16.82
C VAL A 173 -5.25 -16.00 18.02
N LEU A 174 -5.70 -16.54 19.15
CA LEU A 174 -4.93 -16.61 20.42
C LEU A 174 -4.20 -17.93 20.63
N GLU A 175 -4.79 -19.02 20.12
CA GLU A 175 -4.25 -20.36 20.19
C GLU A 175 -3.58 -20.70 18.86
N ILE A 176 -2.25 -20.83 18.86
CA ILE A 176 -1.51 -21.40 17.73
C ILE A 176 -1.89 -22.88 17.67
N GLN A 177 -2.62 -23.28 16.62
CA GLN A 177 -2.96 -24.68 16.37
C GLN A 177 -1.65 -25.43 16.05
N PRO A 178 -1.23 -26.44 16.85
CA PRO A 178 0.05 -27.12 16.64
C PRO A 178 0.13 -27.95 15.34
N GLU A 179 -0.99 -28.16 14.61
CA GLU A 179 -1.06 -29.15 13.53
C GLU A 179 -1.91 -28.73 12.31
N SER A 180 -1.75 -27.50 11.81
CA SER A 180 -2.22 -27.17 10.46
C SER A 180 -1.33 -27.87 9.44
N LYS A 181 -1.71 -29.08 9.01
CA LYS A 181 -1.07 -29.84 7.93
C LYS A 181 -0.83 -28.93 6.73
N VAL A 182 0.42 -28.83 6.31
CA VAL A 182 0.84 -28.19 5.06
C VAL A 182 0.17 -28.93 3.90
N VAL A 183 -0.86 -28.32 3.31
CA VAL A 183 -1.37 -28.71 2.00
C VAL A 183 -0.67 -27.81 0.98
N LEU A 184 0.38 -28.33 0.36
CA LEU A 184 0.98 -27.70 -0.82
C LEU A 184 -0.01 -27.84 -1.97
N ASN A 185 -0.62 -26.74 -2.41
CA ASN A 185 -1.27 -26.69 -3.71
C ASN A 185 -0.20 -26.59 -4.81
N PRO A 186 -0.23 -27.46 -5.84
CA PRO A 186 0.70 -27.38 -6.96
C PRO A 186 0.22 -26.31 -7.94
N GLY A 187 0.86 -25.14 -7.94
CA GLY A 187 0.60 -24.10 -8.94
C GLY A 187 1.48 -22.87 -8.73
N MET A 188 2.36 -22.61 -9.70
CA MET A 188 3.29 -21.47 -9.82
C MET A 188 4.50 -21.47 -8.87
N ILE A 189 5.61 -22.01 -9.38
CA ILE A 189 6.96 -21.67 -8.89
C ILE A 189 7.57 -20.69 -9.91
N ILE A 190 7.85 -19.46 -9.48
CA ILE A 190 8.73 -18.53 -10.20
C ILE A 190 10.15 -18.86 -9.74
N CYS A 191 10.94 -19.54 -10.56
CA CYS A 191 12.37 -19.73 -10.31
C CYS A 191 13.17 -18.60 -10.97
N LYS A 192 13.85 -17.79 -10.16
CA LYS A 192 15.03 -17.03 -10.63
C LYS A 192 16.21 -18.00 -10.67
N GLY A 193 16.80 -18.21 -11.84
CA GLY A 193 18.02 -18.99 -12.00
C GLY A 193 19.25 -18.10 -11.92
N GLU A 194 20.15 -18.38 -10.98
CA GLU A 194 21.55 -17.95 -11.07
C GLU A 194 22.38 -19.06 -11.73
N SER A 195 23.37 -18.64 -12.50
CA SER A 195 24.15 -19.44 -13.43
C SER A 195 24.99 -20.54 -12.80
N GLY A 196 24.90 -21.75 -13.36
CA GLY A 196 26.06 -22.66 -13.45
C GLY A 196 25.84 -24.10 -13.01
N LYS A 197 25.75 -25.00 -14.01
CA LYS A 197 26.04 -26.46 -13.96
C LYS A 197 25.00 -27.43 -13.37
N ASP A 198 23.71 -27.12 -13.37
CA ASP A 198 22.67 -28.15 -13.24
C ASP A 198 21.86 -28.31 -14.54
N PRO A 199 21.38 -29.53 -14.88
CA PRO A 199 20.59 -29.77 -16.08
C PRO A 199 19.35 -28.88 -16.09
N SER A 200 18.90 -28.49 -17.29
CA SER A 200 17.83 -27.50 -17.42
C SER A 200 16.55 -27.97 -16.69
N PRO A 201 15.82 -27.09 -15.96
CA PRO A 201 14.59 -27.45 -15.24
C PRO A 201 13.50 -28.08 -16.12
N VAL A 202 13.60 -27.88 -17.44
CA VAL A 202 12.71 -28.42 -18.46
C VAL A 202 12.91 -29.93 -18.67
N GLU A 203 14.15 -30.42 -18.60
CA GLU A 203 14.48 -31.84 -18.74
C GLU A 203 14.08 -32.66 -17.50
N GLU A 204 14.12 -32.04 -16.32
CA GLU A 204 13.64 -32.66 -15.08
C GLU A 204 12.10 -32.74 -15.04
N MET A 205 11.40 -31.70 -15.48
CA MET A 205 9.94 -31.72 -15.62
C MET A 205 9.48 -32.80 -16.60
N SER A 206 10.11 -32.93 -17.77
CA SER A 206 9.75 -33.98 -18.74
C SER A 206 9.84 -35.40 -18.14
N LYS A 207 10.86 -35.66 -17.30
CA LYS A 207 11.01 -36.94 -16.58
C LYS A 207 9.92 -37.15 -15.52
N ILE A 208 9.50 -36.09 -14.82
CA ILE A 208 8.43 -36.13 -13.80
C ILE A 208 7.07 -36.43 -14.44
N PHE A 209 6.73 -35.77 -15.55
CA PHE A 209 5.48 -36.02 -16.29
C PHE A 209 5.42 -37.46 -16.84
N SER A 210 6.54 -37.99 -17.35
CA SER A 210 6.62 -39.39 -17.80
C SER A 210 6.42 -40.42 -16.68
N ARG A 211 6.89 -40.12 -15.45
CA ARG A 211 6.73 -40.98 -14.28
C ARG A 211 5.30 -40.96 -13.70
N LEU A 212 4.57 -39.87 -13.94
CA LEU A 212 3.22 -39.67 -13.43
C LEU A 212 2.12 -40.02 -14.45
N GLY A 213 2.47 -40.44 -15.67
CA GLY A 213 1.51 -40.83 -16.71
C GLY A 213 0.65 -39.68 -17.22
N LEU A 214 1.12 -38.43 -17.08
CA LEU A 214 0.41 -37.22 -17.49
C LEU A 214 0.90 -36.76 -18.87
N GLU A 215 -0.03 -36.37 -19.76
CA GLU A 215 0.33 -35.79 -21.05
C GLU A 215 1.07 -34.45 -20.87
N SER A 216 2.13 -34.27 -21.65
CA SER A 216 2.94 -33.04 -21.62
C SER A 216 2.12 -31.89 -22.21
N PRO A 217 2.02 -30.72 -21.54
CA PRO A 217 1.30 -29.60 -22.11
C PRO A 217 2.00 -29.09 -23.38
N SER A 218 1.24 -28.92 -24.46
CA SER A 218 1.70 -28.37 -25.73
C SER A 218 2.15 -26.92 -25.55
N ILE A 219 3.45 -26.69 -25.75
CA ILE A 219 4.09 -25.37 -25.68
C ILE A 219 3.71 -24.58 -26.94
N LEU A 220 2.94 -23.50 -26.77
CA LEU A 220 2.79 -22.47 -27.81
C LEU A 220 4.12 -21.70 -27.91
N ARG A 221 4.87 -21.96 -28.99
CA ARG A 221 6.01 -21.12 -29.39
C ARG A 221 5.44 -19.78 -29.90
N VAL A 222 5.73 -18.70 -29.19
CA VAL A 222 5.66 -17.35 -29.79
C VAL A 222 6.95 -17.18 -30.57
N GLU A 223 6.85 -17.28 -31.90
CA GLU A 223 7.96 -16.99 -32.80
C GLU A 223 8.21 -15.47 -32.86
N GLY A 224 9.48 -15.10 -32.69
CA GLY A 224 10.09 -13.91 -33.28
C GLY A 224 9.66 -12.55 -32.74
N VAL A 225 10.26 -12.11 -31.63
CA VAL A 225 10.55 -10.68 -31.41
C VAL A 225 11.98 -10.57 -30.92
N ASP A 226 12.80 -9.85 -31.69
CA ASP A 226 14.25 -9.72 -31.56
C ASP A 226 14.74 -9.47 -30.12
N GLU A 227 15.73 -10.26 -29.70
CA GLU A 227 16.30 -10.29 -28.34
C GLU A 227 17.18 -9.07 -27.96
N ASP A 228 17.27 -8.04 -28.80
CA ASP A 228 18.30 -6.99 -28.68
C ASP A 228 17.83 -5.64 -28.08
N ASN A 229 16.66 -5.55 -27.43
CA ASN A 229 16.17 -4.24 -26.92
C ASN A 229 15.59 -4.20 -25.50
N ARG A 230 16.04 -5.09 -24.60
CA ARG A 230 15.58 -5.15 -23.18
C ARG A 230 16.29 -4.17 -22.23
N ALA A 231 16.78 -3.03 -22.71
CA ALA A 231 17.34 -1.98 -21.85
C ALA A 231 16.29 -0.89 -21.55
N SER A 232 15.86 -0.80 -20.28
CA SER A 232 15.38 0.40 -19.57
C SER A 232 14.40 1.35 -20.29
N ARG A 233 13.22 0.88 -20.75
CA ARG A 233 12.16 1.83 -21.11
C ARG A 233 11.37 2.21 -19.86
N HIS A 234 11.65 3.40 -19.34
CA HIS A 234 10.76 4.09 -18.42
C HIS A 234 9.40 4.22 -19.13
N GLY A 235 8.34 3.66 -18.54
CA GLY A 235 6.99 3.66 -19.10
C GLY A 235 5.98 4.29 -18.14
N ILE A 236 5.11 5.14 -18.69
CA ILE A 236 3.91 5.64 -18.01
C ILE A 236 2.74 5.67 -18.98
N THR A 237 1.55 5.29 -18.52
CA THR A 237 0.30 5.35 -19.29
C THR A 237 -0.72 6.24 -18.59
N PHE A 238 -1.29 7.18 -19.33
CA PHE A 238 -2.37 8.06 -18.88
C PHE A 238 -3.70 7.62 -19.48
N TYR A 239 -4.81 7.76 -18.73
CA TYR A 239 -6.15 7.37 -19.16
C TYR A 239 -7.14 8.53 -18.95
N GLU A 240 -8.03 8.75 -19.93
CA GLU A 240 -9.09 9.77 -19.84
C GLU A 240 -10.16 9.44 -18.79
N GLY A 241 -10.40 8.15 -18.53
CA GLY A 241 -11.33 7.66 -17.52
C GLY A 241 -10.64 7.27 -16.20
N LYS A 242 -11.46 7.03 -15.17
CA LYS A 242 -11.00 6.46 -13.89
C LYS A 242 -10.77 4.96 -14.04
N CYS A 243 -10.01 4.36 -13.14
CA CYS A 243 -9.73 2.92 -13.11
C CYS A 243 -9.25 2.37 -14.47
N PHE A 244 -8.38 3.12 -15.14
CA PHE A 244 -7.71 2.73 -16.39
C PHE A 244 -8.67 2.50 -17.57
N THR A 245 -9.75 3.28 -17.62
CA THR A 245 -10.76 3.22 -18.67
C THR A 245 -10.63 4.37 -19.68
N GLY A 246 -11.25 4.20 -20.86
CA GLY A 246 -11.29 5.23 -21.89
C GLY A 246 -10.05 5.28 -22.77
N ARG A 247 -9.86 6.39 -23.49
CA ARG A 247 -8.68 6.62 -24.32
C ARG A 247 -7.45 6.67 -23.42
N LYS A 248 -6.33 6.13 -23.92
CA LYS A 248 -5.05 6.17 -23.24
C LYS A 248 -3.95 6.84 -24.05
N LEU A 249 -2.92 7.30 -23.35
CA LEU A 249 -1.66 7.79 -23.89
C LEU A 249 -0.52 7.02 -23.22
N ASP A 250 0.23 6.24 -23.98
CA ASP A 250 1.44 5.54 -23.53
C ASP A 250 2.65 6.43 -23.82
N VAL A 251 3.49 6.68 -22.82
CA VAL A 251 4.69 7.53 -22.93
C VAL A 251 5.93 6.74 -22.50
N CYS A 252 6.96 6.79 -23.35
CA CYS A 252 8.29 6.28 -23.03
C CYS A 252 9.30 7.43 -23.15
N GLY A 253 9.85 7.90 -22.02
CA GLY A 253 10.68 9.11 -21.95
C GLY A 253 9.87 10.41 -21.78
N SER A 254 10.48 11.55 -22.05
CA SER A 254 9.84 12.86 -21.85
C SER A 254 8.77 13.17 -22.90
N CYS A 255 7.65 13.77 -22.47
CA CYS A 255 6.58 14.27 -23.33
C CYS A 255 6.23 15.73 -22.98
N ASN A 256 6.57 16.66 -23.87
CA ASN A 256 6.41 18.11 -23.66
C ASN A 256 4.95 18.59 -23.75
N SER A 257 4.10 17.89 -24.51
CA SER A 257 2.70 18.26 -24.73
C SER A 257 1.86 17.02 -25.00
N PHE A 258 0.87 16.75 -24.14
CA PHE A 258 -0.08 15.66 -24.35
C PHE A 258 -1.00 15.94 -25.56
N GLN A 259 -1.30 17.21 -25.83
CA GLN A 259 -2.11 17.61 -26.98
C GLN A 259 -1.44 17.27 -28.31
N ASP A 260 -0.12 17.42 -28.38
CA ASP A 260 0.67 17.09 -29.57
C ASP A 260 0.65 15.58 -29.86
N GLN A 261 0.38 14.77 -28.82
CA GLN A 261 0.16 13.33 -28.92
C GLN A 261 -1.33 12.95 -29.12
N GLY A 262 -2.20 13.93 -29.40
CA GLY A 262 -3.63 13.71 -29.62
C GLY A 262 -4.45 13.40 -28.35
N PHE A 263 -3.89 13.69 -27.17
CA PHE A 263 -4.53 13.46 -25.87
C PHE A 263 -4.94 14.79 -25.24
N LEU A 264 -6.22 14.97 -24.91
CA LEU A 264 -6.83 16.28 -24.60
C LEU A 264 -6.56 16.81 -23.19
N ASN A 265 -5.37 16.54 -22.64
CA ASN A 265 -4.94 16.92 -21.28
C ASN A 265 -5.87 16.44 -20.16
N ARG A 266 -6.78 15.50 -20.44
CA ARG A 266 -7.74 14.97 -19.48
C ARG A 266 -7.23 13.64 -18.96
N VAL A 267 -6.70 13.62 -17.75
CA VAL A 267 -6.14 12.44 -17.10
C VAL A 267 -6.91 12.15 -15.82
N ASN A 268 -7.67 11.06 -15.83
CA ASN A 268 -8.39 10.58 -14.66
C ASN A 268 -7.76 9.34 -14.02
N SER A 269 -6.87 8.62 -14.69
CA SER A 269 -6.05 7.58 -14.04
C SER A 269 -4.71 7.38 -14.75
N ILE A 270 -3.71 6.85 -14.03
CA ILE A 270 -2.33 6.71 -14.49
C ILE A 270 -1.77 5.34 -14.06
N CYS A 271 -1.01 4.67 -14.92
CA CYS A 271 -0.21 3.50 -14.57
C CYS A 271 1.26 3.81 -14.84
N VAL A 272 2.11 3.73 -13.84
CA VAL A 272 3.57 3.87 -13.99
C VAL A 272 4.17 2.47 -14.00
N GLN A 273 4.63 2.00 -15.16
CA GLN A 273 5.18 0.66 -15.31
C GLN A 273 6.64 0.56 -14.85
N SER A 274 7.39 1.65 -14.92
CA SER A 274 8.81 1.66 -14.53
C SER A 274 9.31 3.07 -14.26
N GLY A 275 10.22 3.16 -13.30
CA GLY A 275 10.80 4.44 -12.89
C GLY A 275 9.89 5.28 -11.99
N ALA A 276 10.38 6.48 -11.68
CA ALA A 276 9.58 7.57 -11.14
C ALA A 276 9.45 8.69 -12.17
N TRP A 277 8.35 9.43 -12.10
CA TRP A 277 7.94 10.41 -13.09
C TRP A 277 7.49 11.69 -12.41
N VAL A 278 7.75 12.81 -13.07
CA VAL A 278 7.14 14.10 -12.71
C VAL A 278 6.21 14.53 -13.84
N CYS A 279 4.95 14.76 -13.49
CA CYS A 279 3.91 15.29 -14.36
C CYS A 279 3.60 16.73 -14.01
N PHE A 280 3.13 17.48 -15.01
CA PHE A 280 2.84 18.90 -14.91
C PHE A 280 1.45 19.19 -15.44
N ASP A 281 0.75 20.14 -14.83
CA ASP A 281 -0.57 20.58 -15.31
C ASP A 281 -0.49 21.38 -16.63
N HIS A 282 0.65 21.99 -16.97
CA HIS A 282 0.86 22.68 -18.25
C HIS A 282 1.84 21.93 -19.18
N PRO A 283 1.85 22.25 -20.48
CA PRO A 283 2.91 21.86 -21.41
C PRO A 283 4.29 22.39 -21.00
N ASP A 284 5.33 21.83 -21.61
CA ASP A 284 6.74 22.25 -21.47
C ASP A 284 7.28 22.20 -20.03
N PHE A 285 6.79 21.25 -19.22
CA PHE A 285 7.23 21.01 -17.84
C PHE A 285 7.01 22.21 -16.92
N ARG A 286 5.86 22.87 -17.04
CA ARG A 286 5.49 24.07 -16.28
C ARG A 286 4.30 23.85 -15.37
N GLY A 287 4.22 24.68 -14.33
CA GLY A 287 3.07 24.74 -13.44
C GLY A 287 3.18 23.79 -12.25
N GLN A 288 2.06 23.23 -11.81
CA GLN A 288 2.03 22.34 -10.65
C GLN A 288 2.67 21.00 -10.98
N GLN A 289 3.58 20.55 -10.12
CA GLN A 289 4.25 19.26 -10.23
C GLN A 289 3.48 18.17 -9.49
N TYR A 290 3.49 16.97 -10.06
CA TYR A 290 2.94 15.73 -9.51
C TYR A 290 3.97 14.62 -9.65
N ILE A 291 4.46 14.10 -8.52
CA ILE A 291 5.47 13.05 -8.48
C ILE A 291 4.74 11.71 -8.42
N LEU A 292 5.04 10.84 -9.38
CA LEU A 292 4.42 9.54 -9.58
C LEU A 292 5.51 8.48 -9.58
N GLU A 293 5.47 7.59 -8.61
CA GLU A 293 6.39 6.46 -8.48
C GLU A 293 5.74 5.23 -9.12
N HIS A 294 6.49 4.14 -9.28
CA HIS A 294 5.94 2.91 -9.83
C HIS A 294 4.63 2.50 -9.11
N GLY A 295 3.60 2.24 -9.91
CA GLY A 295 2.30 1.83 -9.38
C GLY A 295 1.12 2.29 -10.21
N GLU A 296 -0.05 2.05 -9.63
CA GLU A 296 -1.36 2.28 -10.26
C GLU A 296 -2.11 3.39 -9.52
N TYR A 297 -2.56 4.38 -10.29
CA TYR A 297 -3.27 5.56 -9.81
C TYR A 297 -4.67 5.63 -10.45
N PRO A 298 -5.68 4.94 -9.88
CA PRO A 298 -7.00 4.79 -10.50
C PRO A 298 -7.86 6.07 -10.53
N ASP A 299 -7.47 7.13 -9.83
CA ASP A 299 -8.15 8.43 -9.84
C ASP A 299 -7.17 9.57 -9.51
N PHE A 300 -7.48 10.81 -9.93
CA PHE A 300 -6.57 11.94 -9.75
C PHE A 300 -6.31 12.36 -8.31
N TYR A 301 -7.13 11.93 -7.34
CA TYR A 301 -6.85 12.19 -5.93
C TYR A 301 -5.64 11.38 -5.45
N ARG A 302 -5.28 10.28 -6.14
CA ARG A 302 -4.16 9.41 -5.79
C ARG A 302 -2.78 10.06 -5.93
N TRP A 303 -2.65 11.05 -6.80
CA TRP A 303 -1.43 11.83 -6.96
C TRP A 303 -1.54 13.24 -6.38
N ASN A 304 -2.46 13.44 -5.43
CA ASN A 304 -2.80 14.76 -4.86
C ASN A 304 -3.29 15.78 -5.93
N GLY A 305 -3.85 15.29 -7.03
CA GLY A 305 -4.51 16.11 -8.04
C GLY A 305 -5.79 16.75 -7.49
N ARG A 306 -6.04 18.00 -7.88
CA ARG A 306 -7.31 18.72 -7.62
C ARG A 306 -8.20 18.85 -8.86
N SER A 307 -7.66 18.51 -10.02
CA SER A 307 -8.31 18.45 -11.32
C SER A 307 -7.77 17.27 -12.11
N ASP A 308 -8.47 16.89 -13.17
CA ASP A 308 -8.04 15.88 -14.14
C ASP A 308 -7.16 16.49 -15.25
N HIS A 309 -6.49 17.62 -14.99
CA HIS A 309 -5.70 18.31 -16.02
C HIS A 309 -4.20 18.04 -15.88
N LEU A 310 -3.61 17.39 -16.89
CA LEU A 310 -2.16 17.22 -17.04
C LEU A 310 -1.75 17.53 -18.48
N GLY A 311 -0.63 18.23 -18.67
CA GLY A 311 -0.18 18.72 -19.97
C GLY A 311 1.17 18.18 -20.43
N SER A 312 2.05 17.78 -19.50
CA SER A 312 3.37 17.23 -19.85
C SER A 312 3.93 16.32 -18.75
N CYS A 313 4.91 15.47 -19.09
CA CYS A 313 5.59 14.60 -18.12
C CYS A 313 7.01 14.25 -18.54
N ARG A 314 7.86 13.93 -17.57
CA ARG A 314 9.20 13.38 -17.83
C ARG A 314 9.59 12.38 -16.74
N PRO A 315 10.48 11.41 -17.05
CA PRO A 315 11.09 10.58 -16.01
C PRO A 315 11.92 11.47 -15.06
N ILE A 316 11.98 11.04 -13.80
CA ILE A 316 12.85 11.63 -12.79
C ILE A 316 14.24 11.00 -12.94
N GLY A 317 15.26 11.85 -13.11
CA GLY A 317 16.65 11.46 -13.26
C GLY A 317 17.23 10.96 -11.94
N MET A 318 17.12 9.66 -11.71
CA MET A 318 17.75 8.95 -10.61
C MET A 318 18.64 7.84 -11.14
N HIS A 319 19.83 7.72 -10.59
CA HIS A 319 20.82 6.71 -10.99
C HIS A 319 21.20 5.76 -9.85
N GLY A 320 20.70 5.98 -8.64
CA GLY A 320 20.92 5.11 -7.49
C GLY A 320 20.10 5.51 -6.27
N GLU A 321 20.50 4.96 -5.11
CA GLU A 321 19.84 5.12 -3.83
C GLU A 321 20.71 5.84 -2.79
N HIS A 322 21.71 6.61 -3.24
CA HIS A 322 22.47 7.48 -2.35
C HIS A 322 21.70 8.78 -2.18
N TYR A 323 21.08 8.94 -1.01
CA TYR A 323 20.28 10.11 -0.68
C TYR A 323 21.06 11.05 0.25
N ARG A 324 21.37 12.25 -0.25
CA ARG A 324 21.95 13.32 0.54
C ARG A 324 21.53 14.68 -0.01
N ILE A 325 20.83 15.46 0.80
CA ILE A 325 20.39 16.81 0.50
C ILE A 325 20.83 17.76 1.61
N GLU A 326 21.29 18.95 1.24
CA GLU A 326 21.60 20.03 2.18
C GLU A 326 20.73 21.24 1.84
N ILE A 327 20.01 21.75 2.83
CA ILE A 327 19.06 22.86 2.69
C ILE A 327 19.63 24.11 3.38
N PHE A 328 19.37 25.29 2.82
CA PHE A 328 19.96 26.55 3.27
C PHE A 328 18.89 27.61 3.55
N GLU A 329 19.13 28.40 4.62
CA GLU A 329 18.24 29.48 5.02
C GLU A 329 18.29 30.63 4.01
N GLY A 330 19.47 30.96 3.50
CA GLY A 330 19.67 32.03 2.52
C GLY A 330 19.82 31.50 1.09
N SER A 331 19.37 32.30 0.12
CA SER A 331 19.68 32.07 -1.29
C SER A 331 21.18 32.08 -1.55
N HIS A 332 21.61 31.44 -2.64
CA HIS A 332 23.01 31.26 -3.01
C HIS A 332 23.84 30.59 -1.90
N PHE A 333 23.24 29.61 -1.22
CA PHE A 333 23.89 28.75 -0.22
C PHE A 333 24.46 29.53 0.96
N ARG A 334 23.73 30.54 1.43
CA ARG A 334 24.15 31.40 2.54
C ARG A 334 23.42 31.06 3.82
N GLY A 335 24.07 31.39 4.95
CA GLY A 335 23.48 31.24 6.28
C GLY A 335 23.52 29.80 6.79
N PRO A 336 22.80 29.51 7.88
CA PRO A 336 22.63 28.17 8.43
C PRO A 336 22.16 27.17 7.36
N SER A 337 22.71 25.95 7.45
CA SER A 337 22.30 24.82 6.64
C SER A 337 21.96 23.60 7.50
N LEU A 338 21.16 22.70 6.92
CA LEU A 338 20.83 21.41 7.51
C LEU A 338 20.99 20.33 6.44
N GLU A 339 21.73 19.28 6.77
CA GLU A 339 21.89 18.10 5.92
C GLU A 339 20.90 17.01 6.32
N LEU A 340 20.28 16.38 5.34
CA LEU A 340 19.36 15.26 5.49
C LEU A 340 19.78 14.09 4.59
N THR A 341 19.72 12.89 5.14
CA THR A 341 19.95 11.61 4.43
C THR A 341 18.72 10.68 4.48
N GLU A 342 17.76 11.01 5.33
CA GLU A 342 16.52 10.28 5.59
C GLU A 342 15.31 11.15 5.30
N ASP A 343 14.14 10.52 5.23
CA ASP A 343 12.87 11.24 5.10
C ASP A 343 12.60 12.10 6.35
N CYS A 344 12.06 13.29 6.14
CA CYS A 344 11.73 14.25 7.18
C CYS A 344 10.29 14.71 7.04
N SER A 345 9.40 14.17 7.87
CA SER A 345 7.98 14.54 7.89
C SER A 345 7.73 15.91 8.52
N PHE A 346 8.68 16.47 9.27
CA PHE A 346 8.57 17.77 9.91
C PHE A 346 9.94 18.40 10.17
N LEU A 347 10.33 19.37 9.35
CA LEU A 347 11.66 19.99 9.37
C LEU A 347 11.99 20.67 10.69
N GLN A 348 11.01 21.35 11.30
CA GLN A 348 11.20 21.99 12.61
C GLN A 348 11.49 20.98 13.72
N GLY A 349 11.03 19.73 13.57
CA GLY A 349 11.38 18.64 14.49
C GLY A 349 12.82 18.14 14.34
N GLN A 350 13.51 18.47 13.25
CA GLN A 350 14.89 18.09 12.94
C GLN A 350 15.88 19.25 13.12
N GLY A 351 15.49 20.30 13.84
CA GLY A 351 16.37 21.45 14.12
C GLY A 351 16.36 22.55 13.06
N TRP A 352 15.50 22.45 12.04
CA TRP A 352 15.24 23.55 11.11
C TRP A 352 14.16 24.49 11.66
N ASP A 353 14.52 25.47 12.46
CA ASP A 353 13.58 26.39 13.11
C ASP A 353 12.87 27.37 12.13
N LYS A 354 13.06 27.21 10.82
CA LYS A 354 12.48 28.04 9.76
C LYS A 354 11.34 27.32 9.04
N THR A 355 10.46 28.09 8.40
CA THR A 355 9.40 27.56 7.52
C THR A 355 9.77 27.63 6.04
N CYS A 356 10.96 28.13 5.73
CA CYS A 356 11.43 28.37 4.38
C CYS A 356 12.78 27.70 4.10
N ILE A 357 12.97 27.32 2.84
CA ILE A 357 14.23 26.87 2.25
C ILE A 357 14.48 27.74 1.03
N ASN A 358 15.59 28.48 1.03
CA ASN A 358 15.87 29.46 -0.03
C ASN A 358 16.94 28.98 -1.01
N ALA A 359 17.72 27.95 -0.68
CA ALA A 359 18.61 27.24 -1.58
C ALA A 359 18.80 25.79 -1.09
N LEU A 360 19.19 24.88 -1.97
CA LEU A 360 19.50 23.50 -1.61
C LEU A 360 20.53 22.87 -2.56
N LYS A 361 21.23 21.85 -2.06
CA LYS A 361 22.15 21.02 -2.84
C LYS A 361 21.79 19.56 -2.69
N VAL A 362 21.67 18.85 -3.80
CA VAL A 362 21.46 17.39 -3.85
C VAL A 362 22.76 16.75 -4.34
N TYR A 363 23.45 16.07 -3.43
CA TYR A 363 24.78 15.49 -3.70
C TYR A 363 24.72 14.08 -4.28
N GLY A 364 23.71 13.31 -3.87
CA GLY A 364 23.54 11.90 -4.22
C GLY A 364 22.96 11.65 -5.62
N ASP A 365 22.82 10.38 -5.96
CA ASP A 365 22.22 9.91 -7.22
C ASP A 365 20.71 9.58 -7.09
N GLY A 366 20.14 9.76 -5.90
CA GLY A 366 18.71 9.78 -5.64
C GLY A 366 18.08 11.18 -5.78
N ALA A 367 16.76 11.22 -5.99
CA ALA A 367 15.97 12.45 -6.04
C ALA A 367 15.12 12.61 -4.78
N TRP A 368 14.67 13.84 -4.53
CA TRP A 368 13.87 14.20 -3.36
C TRP A 368 12.58 14.92 -3.77
N VAL A 369 11.55 14.79 -2.95
CA VAL A 369 10.31 15.54 -3.05
C VAL A 369 10.18 16.48 -1.86
N LEU A 370 10.02 17.77 -2.14
CA LEU A 370 9.78 18.83 -1.17
C LEU A 370 8.27 19.11 -1.09
N TYR A 371 7.78 19.37 0.13
CA TYR A 371 6.37 19.65 0.39
C TYR A 371 6.18 20.96 1.17
N GLU A 372 5.21 21.77 0.76
CA GLU A 372 4.90 23.05 1.43
C GLU A 372 4.38 22.87 2.88
N GLU A 373 3.79 21.72 3.19
CA GLU A 373 3.22 21.41 4.50
C GLU A 373 3.93 20.23 5.18
N PRO A 374 3.82 20.10 6.51
CA PRO A 374 4.28 18.91 7.23
C PRO A 374 3.56 17.63 6.76
N ASN A 375 4.17 16.48 7.06
CA ASN A 375 3.63 15.15 6.78
C ASN A 375 3.32 14.91 5.30
N TYR A 376 4.16 15.42 4.41
CA TYR A 376 4.12 15.20 2.97
C TYR A 376 2.83 15.69 2.31
N ARG A 377 2.39 16.91 2.69
CA ARG A 377 1.16 17.54 2.22
C ARG A 377 1.42 18.84 1.46
N GLY A 378 0.37 19.35 0.82
CA GLY A 378 0.45 20.59 0.03
C GLY A 378 1.07 20.35 -1.34
N ARG A 379 1.62 21.42 -1.94
CA ARG A 379 2.29 21.30 -3.24
C ARG A 379 3.60 20.55 -3.09
N MET A 380 3.93 19.85 -4.17
CA MET A 380 5.12 19.01 -4.26
C MET A 380 6.09 19.62 -5.26
N TYR A 381 7.38 19.48 -5.01
CA TYR A 381 8.45 19.89 -5.92
C TYR A 381 9.54 18.81 -5.95
N VAL A 382 9.91 18.34 -7.14
CA VAL A 382 11.02 17.38 -7.28
C VAL A 382 12.34 18.12 -7.39
N VAL A 383 13.36 17.63 -6.70
CA VAL A 383 14.75 18.08 -6.87
C VAL A 383 15.64 16.87 -7.10
N GLU A 384 16.34 16.91 -8.23
CA GLU A 384 17.31 15.91 -8.67
C GLU A 384 18.73 16.36 -8.29
N ARG A 385 19.73 15.53 -8.58
CA ARG A 385 21.14 15.87 -8.34
C ARG A 385 21.50 17.23 -8.94
N GLY A 386 22.00 18.14 -8.11
CA GLY A 386 22.35 19.49 -8.56
C GLY A 386 22.40 20.50 -7.43
N GLU A 387 22.74 21.73 -7.80
CA GLU A 387 22.74 22.89 -6.90
C GLU A 387 21.61 23.84 -7.32
N PHE A 388 20.77 24.23 -6.37
CA PHE A 388 19.63 25.10 -6.60
C PHE A 388 19.78 26.36 -5.75
N SER A 389 20.14 27.48 -6.37
CA SER A 389 20.55 28.68 -5.64
C SER A 389 19.38 29.54 -5.17
N SER A 390 18.17 29.29 -5.68
CA SER A 390 16.92 29.94 -5.29
C SER A 390 15.72 29.01 -5.43
N PHE A 391 14.64 29.26 -4.68
CA PHE A 391 13.42 28.44 -4.77
C PHE A 391 12.70 28.46 -6.12
N ASN A 392 13.02 29.46 -6.96
CA ASN A 392 12.54 29.52 -8.34
C ASN A 392 13.11 28.39 -9.20
N GLU A 393 14.30 27.87 -8.88
CA GLU A 393 14.98 26.85 -9.69
C GLU A 393 14.32 25.47 -9.60
N TRP A 394 13.62 25.16 -8.50
CA TRP A 394 12.73 24.01 -8.40
C TRP A 394 11.25 24.35 -8.68
N GLN A 395 11.02 25.53 -9.29
CA GLN A 395 9.72 26.04 -9.71
C GLN A 395 8.70 26.22 -8.57
N ALA A 396 9.15 26.48 -7.33
CA ALA A 396 8.23 26.74 -6.23
C ALA A 396 7.63 28.14 -6.29
N ARG A 397 6.37 28.28 -5.83
CA ARG A 397 5.70 29.58 -5.73
C ARG A 397 6.16 30.41 -4.53
N SER A 398 6.72 29.75 -3.54
CA SER A 398 7.29 30.36 -2.35
C SER A 398 8.44 29.50 -1.84
N ALA A 399 9.27 30.05 -0.96
CA ALA A 399 10.31 29.30 -0.28
C ALA A 399 9.75 28.30 0.76
N SER A 400 8.43 28.23 0.98
CA SER A 400 7.86 27.42 2.05
C SER A 400 8.01 25.93 1.77
N VAL A 401 8.75 25.25 2.64
CA VAL A 401 8.92 23.80 2.65
C VAL A 401 8.96 23.35 4.09
N GLN A 402 8.18 22.33 4.44
CA GLN A 402 8.02 21.85 5.82
C GLN A 402 8.22 20.34 5.97
N SER A 403 8.18 19.59 4.88
CA SER A 403 8.58 18.18 4.87
C SER A 403 9.28 17.81 3.56
N ILE A 404 10.15 16.81 3.63
CA ILE A 404 11.02 16.35 2.55
C ILE A 404 11.07 14.83 2.61
N ARG A 405 10.94 14.14 1.47
CA ARG A 405 11.16 12.69 1.40
C ARG A 405 11.95 12.31 0.16
N ARG A 406 12.58 11.14 0.21
CA ARG A 406 13.22 10.48 -0.92
C ARG A 406 12.17 10.04 -1.93
N VAL A 407 12.49 10.16 -3.22
CA VAL A 407 11.71 9.52 -4.29
C VAL A 407 12.05 8.04 -4.28
N VAL A 408 11.03 7.18 -4.26
CA VAL A 408 11.20 5.73 -4.35
C VAL A 408 11.26 5.34 -5.82
N ASN A 409 12.35 4.70 -6.23
CA ASN A 409 12.49 4.18 -7.57
C ASN A 409 12.52 2.64 -7.55
N TYR A 410 11.79 2.01 -8.46
CA TYR A 410 11.86 0.57 -8.69
C TYR A 410 12.58 0.38 -10.01
N PHE A 411 13.84 -0.05 -9.95
CA PHE A 411 14.72 -0.28 -11.10
C PHE A 411 14.30 -1.51 -11.92
#